data_AF-A0A953DWZ7-F1
#
_entry.id   AF-A0A953DWZ7-F1
#
_cell.length_a   1.000
_cell.length_b   1.000
_cell.length_c   1.000
_cell.angle_alpha   90.00
_cell.angle_beta   90.00
_cell.angle_gamma   90.00
#
_symmetry.space_group_name_H-M   'P 1'
#
loop_
_entity.id
_entity.type
_entity.pdbx_description
1 polymer ?
#
loop_
_entity_poly.entity_id
_entity_poly.type
_entity_poly.pdbx_seq_one_letter_code
_entity_poly.pdbx_strand_id
1 'polypeptide(L)'
;HMHAAREGGSLSLDEYLARGRFPVNYFRYTDRRGRKIIVDRVVRYENLNTELGEVFSKLNIPFAGTLGVGAKSEYRADRRPYQEVFNADQRRIVEKAFAKEIALHGYRFEP
;
A
#
# COMPACT_ATOMS: atom_id res chain seq x y z
N HIS A 1 -2.94 -11.51 -5.55
CA HIS A 1 -2.77 -12.72 -4.71
C HIS A 1 -3.96 -13.05 -3.82
N MET A 2 -4.34 -12.23 -2.81
CA MET A 2 -5.53 -12.57 -1.98
C MET A 2 -6.84 -12.61 -2.77
N HIS A 3 -7.06 -11.67 -3.68
CA HIS A 3 -8.21 -11.70 -4.59
C HIS A 3 -8.18 -12.94 -5.49
N ALA A 4 -7.01 -13.29 -6.03
CA ALA A 4 -6.84 -14.51 -6.81
C ALA A 4 -7.12 -15.77 -5.99
N ALA A 5 -6.59 -15.90 -4.77
CA ALA A 5 -6.85 -17.04 -3.89
C ALA A 5 -8.35 -17.20 -3.57
N ARG A 6 -9.07 -16.09 -3.39
CA ARG A 6 -10.53 -16.09 -3.18
C ARG A 6 -11.34 -16.47 -4.42
N GLU A 7 -10.75 -16.35 -5.60
CA GLU A 7 -11.36 -16.68 -6.89
C GLU A 7 -10.79 -18.00 -7.47
N GLY A 8 -10.25 -18.88 -6.61
CA GLY A 8 -9.74 -20.19 -7.04
C GLY A 8 -8.37 -20.16 -7.75
N GLY A 9 -7.63 -19.05 -7.66
CA GLY A 9 -6.26 -18.92 -8.17
C GLY A 9 -6.14 -18.44 -9.62
N SER A 10 -7.26 -18.19 -10.31
CA SER A 10 -7.28 -17.89 -11.75
C SER A 10 -7.25 -16.40 -12.11
N LEU A 11 -7.40 -15.49 -11.14
CA LEU A 11 -7.47 -14.06 -11.43
C LEU A 11 -6.12 -13.48 -11.86
N SER A 12 -6.03 -13.11 -13.13
CA SER A 12 -4.87 -12.41 -13.70
C SER A 12 -4.80 -10.94 -13.25
N LEU A 13 -3.63 -10.31 -13.42
CA LEU A 13 -3.44 -8.90 -13.13
C LEU A 13 -4.32 -8.01 -14.04
N ASP A 14 -4.44 -8.36 -15.32
CA ASP A 14 -5.25 -7.60 -16.28
C ASP A 14 -6.74 -7.64 -15.92
N GLU A 15 -7.27 -8.81 -15.57
CA GLU A 15 -8.66 -8.94 -15.11
C GLU A 15 -8.89 -8.16 -13.82
N TYR A 16 -7.94 -8.19 -12.89
CA TYR A 16 -8.03 -7.40 -11.66
C TYR A 16 -8.10 -5.90 -11.94
N LEU A 17 -7.24 -5.39 -12.81
CA LEU A 17 -7.21 -3.98 -13.18
C LEU A 17 -8.48 -3.59 -13.97
N ALA A 18 -8.96 -4.44 -14.86
CA ALA A 18 -10.18 -4.23 -15.64
C ALA A 18 -11.44 -4.14 -14.77
N ARG A 19 -11.49 -4.86 -13.63
CA ARG A 19 -12.59 -4.75 -12.67
C ARG A 19 -12.70 -3.36 -12.02
N GLY A 20 -11.63 -2.57 -12.01
CA GLY A 20 -11.63 -1.19 -11.49
C GLY A 20 -11.90 -1.03 -9.99
N ARG A 21 -11.94 -2.12 -9.23
CA ARG A 21 -12.21 -2.12 -7.78
C ARG A 21 -10.91 -2.02 -6.99
N PHE A 22 -10.35 -0.81 -6.93
CA PHE A 22 -9.07 -0.55 -6.28
C PHE A 22 -9.20 -0.31 -4.77
N PRO A 23 -8.22 -0.75 -3.96
CA PRO A 23 -8.19 -0.56 -2.50
C PRO A 23 -7.73 0.85 -2.12
N VAL A 24 -8.43 1.87 -2.59
CA VAL A 24 -8.16 3.28 -2.27
C VAL A 24 -8.56 3.53 -0.81
N ASN A 25 -7.67 4.12 0.00
CA ASN A 25 -7.91 4.24 1.44
C ASN A 25 -7.66 5.64 2.02
N TYR A 26 -7.27 6.64 1.21
CA TYR A 26 -6.94 7.98 1.74
C TYR A 26 -8.03 8.59 2.62
N PHE A 27 -9.29 8.34 2.30
CA PHE A 27 -10.43 8.88 3.03
C PHE A 27 -10.45 8.48 4.52
N ARG A 28 -9.71 7.45 4.93
CA ARG A 28 -9.61 7.00 6.34
C ARG A 28 -8.75 7.90 7.21
N TYR A 29 -7.81 8.63 6.61
CA TYR A 29 -6.83 9.46 7.32
C TYR A 29 -6.79 10.90 6.79
N THR A 30 -7.81 11.30 6.03
CA THR A 30 -8.00 12.67 5.55
C THR A 30 -9.32 13.27 6.04
N ASP A 31 -9.45 14.59 5.95
CA ASP A 31 -10.72 15.29 6.21
C ASP A 31 -11.84 14.81 5.28
N ARG A 32 -13.09 15.22 5.56
CA ARG A 32 -14.27 14.83 4.77
C ARG A 32 -14.15 15.14 3.28
N ARG A 33 -13.34 16.14 2.91
CA ARG A 33 -13.09 16.52 1.49
C ARG A 33 -11.87 15.82 0.88
N GLY A 34 -11.14 15.00 1.65
CA GLY A 34 -9.95 14.29 1.18
C GLY A 34 -8.76 15.19 0.86
N ARG A 35 -8.71 16.42 1.39
CA ARG A 35 -7.70 17.44 1.06
C ARG A 35 -6.59 17.55 2.09
N LYS A 36 -6.88 17.28 3.37
CA LYS A 36 -5.93 17.45 4.47
C LYS A 36 -5.79 16.15 5.24
N ILE A 37 -4.56 15.75 5.54
CA ILE A 37 -4.28 14.64 6.47
C ILE A 37 -4.72 15.05 7.88
N ILE A 38 -5.44 14.17 8.58
CA ILE A 38 -6.01 14.42 9.92
C ILE A 38 -5.40 13.55 11.03
N VAL A 39 -4.27 12.90 10.73
CA VAL A 39 -3.47 12.14 11.69
C VAL A 39 -2.11 12.80 11.86
N ASP A 40 -1.47 12.60 13.01
CA ASP A 40 -0.17 13.21 13.31
C ASP A 40 0.97 12.62 12.47
N ARG A 41 0.85 11.35 12.09
CA ARG A 41 1.87 10.64 11.32
C ARG A 41 1.24 9.57 10.43
N VAL A 42 1.60 9.59 9.15
CA VAL A 42 1.42 8.46 8.22
C VAL A 42 2.81 7.83 8.04
N VAL A 43 2.91 6.52 8.25
CA VAL A 43 4.18 5.79 8.14
C VAL A 43 4.27 4.99 6.86
N ARG A 44 5.49 4.85 6.33
CA ARG A 44 5.78 4.13 5.09
C ARG A 44 6.01 2.65 5.33
N TYR A 45 5.48 1.80 4.45
CA TYR A 45 5.60 0.35 4.60
C TYR A 45 7.05 -0.12 4.37
N GLU A 46 7.77 0.52 3.45
CA GLU A 46 9.18 0.26 3.18
C GLU A 46 10.10 0.48 4.39
N ASN A 47 9.70 1.37 5.31
CA ASN A 47 10.44 1.71 6.52
C ASN A 47 9.68 1.32 7.80
N LEU A 48 8.74 0.37 7.70
CA LEU A 48 7.70 0.15 8.71
C LEU A 48 8.24 0.01 10.14
N ASN A 49 9.23 -0.84 10.36
CA ASN A 49 9.77 -1.08 11.71
C ASN A 49 10.46 0.17 12.28
N THR A 50 11.23 0.87 11.45
CA THR A 50 11.92 2.11 11.85
C THR A 50 10.90 3.19 12.23
N GLU A 51 9.95 3.46 11.35
CA GLU A 51 8.96 4.53 11.57
C GLU A 51 7.94 4.17 12.67
N LEU A 52 7.61 2.89 12.87
CA LEU A 52 6.86 2.46 14.04
C LEU A 52 7.63 2.69 15.33
N GLY A 53 8.94 2.41 15.34
CA GLY A 53 9.79 2.71 16.51
C GLY A 53 9.70 4.18 16.94
N GLU A 54 9.70 5.10 15.99
CA GLU A 54 9.51 6.54 16.25
C GLU A 54 8.14 6.85 16.88
N VAL A 55 7.07 6.24 16.37
CA VAL A 55 5.70 6.44 16.90
C VAL A 55 5.58 5.87 18.31
N PHE A 56 6.06 4.65 18.54
CA PHE A 56 6.04 3.99 19.85
C PHE A 56 6.85 4.76 20.89
N SER A 57 8.04 5.26 20.51
CA SER A 57 8.86 6.12 21.36
C SER A 57 8.13 7.39 21.77
N LYS A 58 7.44 8.07 20.83
CA LYS A 58 6.62 9.26 21.14
C LYS A 58 5.47 8.97 22.11
N LEU A 59 4.91 7.77 22.06
CA LEU A 59 3.81 7.33 22.93
C LEU A 59 4.29 6.69 24.24
N ASN A 60 5.60 6.59 24.47
CA ASN A 60 6.20 5.86 25.60
C ASN A 60 5.76 4.39 25.69
N ILE A 61 5.57 3.74 24.55
CA ILE A 61 5.22 2.31 24.47
C ILE A 61 6.48 1.51 24.11
N PRO A 62 6.84 0.46 24.86
CA PRO A 62 7.95 -0.41 24.51
C PRO A 62 7.74 -1.07 23.13
N PHE A 63 8.76 -1.02 22.27
CA PHE A 63 8.74 -1.65 20.95
C PHE A 63 10.03 -2.44 20.74
N ALA A 64 9.89 -3.74 20.49
CA ALA A 64 11.03 -4.66 20.31
C ALA A 64 11.67 -4.58 18.92
N GLY A 65 11.34 -3.55 18.11
CA GLY A 65 11.86 -3.36 16.76
C GLY A 65 11.10 -4.15 15.67
N THR A 66 10.08 -4.93 16.03
CA THR A 66 9.21 -5.64 15.08
C THR A 66 7.85 -5.92 15.70
N LEU A 67 6.82 -6.04 14.87
CA LEU A 67 5.49 -6.50 15.29
C LEU A 67 5.45 -8.03 15.52
N GLY A 68 6.48 -8.77 15.12
CA GLY A 68 6.60 -10.22 15.35
C GLY A 68 5.61 -11.10 14.57
N VAL A 69 4.63 -10.51 13.88
CA VAL A 69 3.56 -11.22 13.16
C VAL A 69 3.61 -10.89 11.67
N GLY A 70 3.95 -11.88 10.86
CA GLY A 70 3.93 -11.81 9.39
C GLY A 70 2.63 -12.34 8.81
N ALA A 71 1.48 -11.83 9.26
CA ALA A 71 0.19 -12.29 8.74
C ALA A 71 0.14 -12.10 7.21
N LYS A 72 -0.18 -13.17 6.49
CA LYS A 72 -0.35 -13.18 5.02
C LYS A 72 0.94 -12.99 4.20
N SER A 73 2.11 -13.17 4.80
CA SER A 73 3.39 -13.20 4.06
C SER A 73 3.41 -14.29 2.97
N GLU A 74 2.72 -15.41 3.22
CA GLU A 74 2.59 -16.58 2.34
C GLU A 74 1.84 -16.33 1.03
N TYR A 75 1.02 -15.28 0.91
CA TYR A 75 0.22 -15.06 -0.30
C TYR A 75 1.05 -14.50 -1.46
N ARG A 76 2.19 -13.85 -1.20
CA ARG A 76 3.05 -13.28 -2.24
C ARG A 76 4.12 -14.29 -2.65
N ALA A 77 3.77 -15.15 -3.61
CA ALA A 77 4.73 -16.06 -4.24
C ALA A 77 5.74 -15.29 -5.12
N ASP A 78 5.27 -14.27 -5.85
CA ASP A 78 6.11 -13.44 -6.72
C ASP A 78 6.76 -12.30 -5.94
N ARG A 79 8.10 -12.32 -5.83
CA ARG A 79 8.89 -11.33 -5.09
C ARG A 79 9.48 -10.24 -5.97
N ARG A 80 9.19 -10.23 -7.28
CA ARG A 80 9.68 -9.17 -8.18
C ARG A 80 9.28 -7.79 -7.67
N PRO A 81 10.17 -6.80 -7.77
CA PRO A 81 9.82 -5.41 -7.47
C PRO A 81 8.68 -4.97 -8.37
N TYR A 82 7.80 -4.09 -7.87
CA TYR A 82 6.58 -3.71 -8.60
C TYR A 82 6.89 -3.02 -9.94
N GLN A 83 8.09 -2.46 -10.07
CA GLN A 83 8.62 -1.87 -11.30
C GLN A 83 8.73 -2.88 -12.45
N GLU A 84 8.99 -4.14 -12.14
CA GLU A 84 9.09 -5.24 -13.12
C GLU A 84 7.77 -5.96 -13.36
N VAL A 85 6.74 -5.67 -12.54
CA VAL A 85 5.43 -6.33 -12.62
C VAL A 85 4.50 -5.59 -13.59
N PHE A 86 4.49 -4.26 -13.53
CA PHE A 86 3.59 -3.45 -14.35
C PHE A 86 4.18 -3.15 -15.72
N ASN A 87 3.39 -3.35 -16.77
CA ASN A 87 3.65 -2.73 -18.06
C ASN A 87 3.21 -1.24 -18.06
N ALA A 88 3.52 -0.52 -19.14
CA ALA A 88 3.23 0.91 -19.25
C ALA A 88 1.73 1.27 -19.15
N ASP A 89 0.85 0.43 -19.68
CA ASP A 89 -0.60 0.69 -19.68
C ASP A 89 -1.19 0.43 -18.28
N GLN A 90 -0.81 -0.68 -17.66
CA GLN A 90 -1.18 -1.02 -16.29
C GLN A 90 -0.70 0.05 -15.30
N ARG A 91 0.53 0.55 -15.49
CA ARG A 91 1.06 1.66 -14.70
C ARG A 91 0.18 2.90 -14.79
N ARG A 92 -0.26 3.29 -15.99
CA ARG A 92 -1.17 4.44 -16.16
C ARG A 92 -2.52 4.24 -15.46
N ILE A 93 -3.05 3.02 -15.44
CA ILE A 93 -4.27 2.68 -14.70
C ILE A 93 -4.06 2.92 -13.20
N VAL A 94 -2.96 2.42 -12.63
CA VAL A 94 -2.61 2.59 -11.22
C VAL A 94 -2.38 4.06 -10.88
N GLU A 95 -1.60 4.79 -11.69
CA GLU A 95 -1.35 6.23 -11.50
C GLU A 95 -2.65 7.04 -11.47
N LYS A 96 -3.59 6.74 -12.37
CA LYS A 96 -4.90 7.39 -12.39
C LYS A 96 -5.74 7.03 -11.17
N ALA A 97 -5.79 5.75 -10.80
CA ALA A 97 -6.60 5.27 -9.68
C ALA A 97 -6.12 5.81 -8.33
N PHE A 98 -4.81 5.92 -8.15
CA PHE A 98 -4.17 6.32 -6.89
C PHE A 98 -3.59 7.74 -6.93
N ALA A 99 -3.91 8.54 -7.96
CA ALA A 99 -3.37 9.90 -8.16
C ALA A 99 -3.43 10.76 -6.89
N LYS A 100 -4.51 10.62 -6.12
CA LYS A 100 -4.71 11.36 -4.88
C LYS A 100 -3.72 10.96 -3.78
N GLU A 101 -3.52 9.67 -3.55
CA GLU A 101 -2.58 9.14 -2.55
C GLU A 101 -1.14 9.44 -2.97
N ILE A 102 -0.83 9.30 -4.26
CA ILE A 102 0.46 9.66 -4.83
C ILE A 102 0.77 11.14 -4.56
N ALA A 103 -0.18 12.03 -4.85
CA ALA A 103 -0.01 13.46 -4.61
C ALA A 103 0.11 13.81 -3.11
N LEU A 104 -0.68 13.16 -2.24
CA LEU A 104 -0.66 13.42 -0.79
C LEU A 104 0.66 13.02 -0.14
N HIS A 105 1.26 11.91 -0.57
CA HIS A 105 2.46 11.34 0.05
C HIS A 105 3.75 11.60 -0.72
N GLY A 106 3.64 12.24 -1.89
CA GLY A 106 4.78 12.50 -2.77
C GLY A 106 5.43 11.23 -3.31
N TYR A 107 4.66 10.15 -3.49
CA TYR A 107 5.20 8.92 -4.08
C TYR A 107 5.62 9.17 -5.52
N ARG A 108 6.68 8.48 -5.93
CA ARG A 108 7.17 8.47 -7.30
C ARG A 108 7.44 7.03 -7.69
N PHE A 109 7.16 6.72 -8.95
CA PHE A 109 7.58 5.47 -9.54
C PHE A 109 9.06 5.63 -9.91
N GLU A 110 9.94 5.24 -8.99
CA GLU A 110 11.39 5.31 -9.17
C GLU A 110 11.89 3.98 -9.79
N PRO A 111 12.82 4.05 -10.77
CA PRO A 111 13.42 2.86 -11.37
C PRO A 111 14.26 2.06 -10.36
#